data_AF-A0A1E4ZN17-F1
#
_entry.id   AF-A0A1E4ZN17-F1
#
_cell.length_a   1.000
_cell.length_b   1.000
_cell.length_c   1.000
_cell.angle_alpha   90.00
_cell.angle_beta   90.00
_cell.angle_gamma   90.00
#
_symmetry.space_group_name_H-M   'P 1'
#
loop_
_entity.id
_entity.type
_entity.pdbx_description
1 polymer ?
#
loop_
_entity_poly.entity_id
_entity_poly.type
_entity_poly.pdbx_seq_one_letter_code
_entity_poly.pdbx_strand_id
1 'polypeptide(L)'
;MALPLFPAIKLLALGSIKIVLLGAGALFLPVFTVRLVLGGTGESVRMAALWMQNHDMLTSKETDDFLQSLTRVQQAEFDSTQARGLLFEMIKKTVGGMGSSLAKMGNWLIRPFRSGK
;
A
#
# COMPACT_ATOMS: atom_id res chain seq x y z
N MET A 1 27.04 -1.19 21.47
CA MET A 1 25.69 -0.67 21.16
C MET A 1 25.12 -1.50 20.03
N ALA A 2 24.26 -2.47 20.35
CA ALA A 2 23.74 -3.43 19.38
C ALA A 2 22.88 -2.70 18.34
N LEU A 3 23.23 -2.86 17.06
CA LEU A 3 22.53 -2.28 15.93
C LEU A 3 21.03 -2.62 15.95
N PRO A 4 20.12 -1.69 15.66
CA PRO A 4 18.69 -1.94 15.53
C PRO A 4 18.37 -2.61 14.17
N LEU A 5 19.14 -3.62 13.78
CA LEU A 5 18.92 -4.40 12.55
C LEU A 5 17.74 -5.38 12.71
N PHE A 6 17.52 -5.89 13.91
CA PHE A 6 16.46 -6.87 14.19
C PHE A 6 15.03 -6.34 13.97
N PRO A 7 14.65 -5.12 14.43
CA PRO A 7 13.33 -4.55 14.17
C PRO A 7 13.09 -4.27 12.69
N ALA A 8 14.11 -3.79 11.97
CA ALA A 8 13.99 -3.49 10.54
C ALA A 8 13.78 -4.76 9.69
N ILE A 9 14.50 -5.85 10.01
CA ILE A 9 14.29 -7.15 9.35
C ILE A 9 12.90 -7.70 9.66
N LYS A 10 12.39 -7.55 10.89
CA LYS A 10 11.00 -7.94 11.23
C LYS A 10 9.96 -7.11 10.48
N LEU A 11 10.18 -5.80 10.30
CA LEU A 11 9.29 -4.93 9.52
C LEU A 11 9.32 -5.27 8.02
N LEU A 12 10.49 -5.62 7.48
CA LEU A 12 10.63 -6.10 6.11
C LEU A 12 9.97 -7.47 5.92
N ALA A 13 10.09 -8.37 6.90
CA ALA A 13 9.36 -9.63 6.92
C ALA A 13 7.84 -9.38 6.93
N LEU A 14 7.33 -8.45 7.76
CA LEU A 14 5.92 -8.07 7.77
C LEU A 14 5.44 -7.48 6.43
N GLY A 15 6.26 -6.65 5.77
CA GLY A 15 5.96 -6.10 4.45
C GLY A 15 5.95 -7.16 3.35
N SER A 16 6.91 -8.10 3.39
CA SER A 16 7.03 -9.19 2.41
C SER A 16 5.89 -10.21 2.51
N ILE A 17 5.35 -10.48 3.70
CA ILE A 17 4.18 -11.36 3.88
C ILE A 17 2.96 -10.83 3.11
N LYS A 18 2.75 -9.50 3.09
CA LYS A 18 1.67 -8.89 2.30
C LYS A 18 1.86 -9.09 0.80
N ILE A 19 3.10 -9.02 0.31
CA ILE A 19 3.41 -9.29 -1.10
C ILE A 19 3.20 -10.76 -1.44
N VAL A 20 3.55 -11.68 -0.54
CA VAL A 20 3.31 -13.11 -0.72
C VAL A 20 1.82 -13.43 -0.73
N LEU A 21 1.04 -12.82 0.16
CA LEU A 21 -0.42 -12.96 0.18
C LEU A 21 -1.09 -12.38 -1.07
N LEU A 22 -0.64 -11.22 -1.55
CA LEU A 22 -1.11 -10.63 -2.81
C LEU A 22 -0.72 -11.50 -4.01
N GLY A 23 0.49 -12.05 -4.03
CA GLY A 23 0.98 -12.94 -5.09
C GLY A 23 0.23 -14.28 -5.13
N ALA A 24 0.04 -14.92 -3.97
CA ALA A 24 -0.77 -16.14 -3.86
C ALA A 24 -2.24 -15.86 -4.25
N GLY A 25 -2.80 -14.76 -3.75
CA GLY A 25 -4.16 -14.33 -4.11
C GLY A 25 -4.35 -14.07 -5.60
N ALA A 26 -3.36 -13.46 -6.27
CA ALA A 26 -3.38 -13.24 -7.71
C ALA A 26 -3.38 -14.53 -8.54
N LEU A 27 -2.72 -15.59 -8.05
CA LEU A 27 -2.63 -16.86 -8.74
C LEU A 27 -3.91 -17.70 -8.57
N PHE A 28 -4.37 -17.87 -7.34
CA PHE A 28 -5.47 -18.79 -7.00
C PHE A 28 -6.85 -18.15 -7.10
N LEU A 29 -7.04 -16.92 -6.62
CA LEU A 29 -8.35 -16.26 -6.51
C LEU A 29 -8.24 -14.75 -6.77
N PRO A 30 -7.89 -14.32 -8.00
CA PRO A 30 -7.54 -12.93 -8.29
C PRO A 30 -8.69 -11.95 -8.06
N VAL A 31 -9.89 -12.28 -8.52
CA VAL A 31 -11.07 -11.40 -8.36
C VAL A 31 -11.42 -11.20 -6.89
N PHE A 32 -11.41 -12.28 -6.11
CA PHE A 32 -11.66 -12.21 -4.67
C PHE A 32 -10.60 -11.40 -3.94
N THR A 33 -9.32 -11.58 -4.31
CA THR A 33 -8.20 -10.84 -3.72
C THR A 33 -8.29 -9.34 -4.03
N VAL A 34 -8.62 -8.96 -5.27
CA VAL A 34 -8.87 -7.56 -5.63
C VAL A 34 -10.02 -6.99 -4.81
N ARG A 35 -11.13 -7.72 -4.66
CA ARG A 35 -12.28 -7.27 -3.86
C ARG A 35 -11.91 -7.09 -2.38
N LEU A 36 -11.14 -7.99 -1.80
CA LEU A 36 -10.65 -7.84 -0.42
C LEU A 36 -9.79 -6.59 -0.25
N VAL A 37 -8.86 -6.37 -1.19
CA VAL A 37 -7.94 -5.25 -1.15
C VAL A 37 -8.66 -3.92 -1.37
N LEU A 38 -9.55 -3.83 -2.35
CA LEU A 38 -10.36 -2.62 -2.62
C LEU A 38 -11.37 -2.37 -1.49
N GLY A 39 -11.94 -3.41 -0.90
CA GLY A 39 -12.83 -3.28 0.26
C GLY A 39 -12.10 -2.69 1.47
N GLY A 40 -10.98 -3.30 1.88
CA GLY A 40 -10.20 -2.84 3.03
C GLY A 40 -9.53 -1.47 2.82
N THR A 41 -8.96 -1.24 1.62
CA THR A 41 -8.36 0.05 1.28
C THR A 41 -9.42 1.13 1.17
N GLY A 42 -10.57 0.83 0.55
CA GLY A 42 -11.63 1.81 0.39
C GLY A 42 -12.25 2.25 1.71
N GLU A 43 -12.46 1.35 2.68
CA GLU A 43 -12.93 1.77 4.00
C GLU A 43 -11.91 2.65 4.73
N SER A 44 -10.62 2.33 4.63
CA SER A 44 -9.55 3.15 5.21
C SER A 44 -9.49 4.55 4.59
N VAL A 45 -9.64 4.62 3.27
CA VAL A 45 -9.64 5.86 2.50
C VAL A 45 -10.91 6.68 2.77
N ARG A 46 -12.06 6.02 2.95
CA ARG A 46 -13.32 6.66 3.36
C ARG A 46 -13.18 7.33 4.72
N MET A 47 -12.61 6.63 5.69
CA MET A 47 -12.35 7.20 7.03
C MET A 47 -11.38 8.38 6.97
N ALA A 48 -10.33 8.29 6.16
CA ALA A 48 -9.40 9.40 5.97
C ALA A 48 -10.08 10.62 5.32
N ALA A 49 -10.92 10.42 4.30
CA ALA A 49 -11.65 11.50 3.63
C ALA A 49 -12.63 12.20 4.59
N LEU A 50 -13.39 11.44 5.38
CA LEU A 50 -14.28 11.99 6.42
C LEU A 50 -13.50 12.75 7.50
N TRP A 51 -12.33 12.23 7.90
CA TRP A 51 -11.46 12.94 8.83
C TRP A 51 -10.97 14.26 8.23
N MET A 52 -10.55 14.28 6.96
CA MET A 52 -10.11 15.48 6.26
C MET A 52 -11.22 16.51 6.13
N GLN A 53 -12.47 16.08 5.86
CA GLN A 53 -13.65 16.94 5.86
C GLN A 53 -13.87 17.59 7.23
N ASN A 54 -13.79 16.79 8.30
CA ASN A 54 -13.98 17.28 9.68
C ASN A 54 -12.88 18.25 10.15
N HIS A 55 -11.75 18.33 9.42
CA HIS A 55 -10.63 19.21 9.72
C HIS A 55 -10.45 20.32 8.67
N ASP A 56 -11.51 20.63 7.91
CA ASP A 56 -11.53 21.66 6.87
C ASP A 56 -10.42 21.51 5.80
N MET A 57 -9.88 20.30 5.63
CA MET A 57 -8.88 19.99 4.60
C MET A 57 -9.52 19.60 3.26
N LEU A 58 -10.80 19.23 3.28
CA LEU A 58 -11.62 18.98 2.10
C LEU A 58 -12.99 19.61 2.32
N THR A 59 -13.55 20.19 1.26
CA THR A 59 -14.96 20.61 1.29
C THR A 59 -15.89 19.39 1.30
N SER A 60 -17.14 19.58 1.77
CA SER A 60 -18.15 18.52 1.73
C SER A 60 -18.35 18.00 0.31
N LYS A 61 -18.36 18.89 -0.69
CA LYS A 61 -18.53 18.52 -2.10
C LYS A 61 -17.38 17.67 -2.62
N GLU A 62 -16.14 18.06 -2.34
CA GLU A 62 -14.96 17.27 -2.75
C GLU A 62 -14.93 15.90 -2.07
N THR A 63 -15.35 15.84 -0.81
CA THR A 63 -15.44 14.59 -0.07
C THR A 63 -16.50 13.67 -0.69
N ASP A 64 -17.69 14.18 -1.00
CA ASP A 64 -18.76 13.41 -1.63
C ASP A 64 -18.38 12.92 -3.03
N ASP A 65 -17.79 13.77 -3.86
CA ASP A 65 -17.31 13.42 -5.21
C ASP A 65 -16.22 12.32 -5.13
N PHE A 66 -15.33 12.42 -4.15
CA PHE A 66 -14.30 11.43 -3.91
C PHE A 66 -14.86 10.09 -3.44
N LEU A 67 -15.79 10.10 -2.47
CA LEU A 67 -16.44 8.88 -1.97
C LEU A 67 -17.30 8.21 -3.04
N GLN A 68 -17.96 8.98 -3.89
CA GLN A 68 -18.72 8.44 -5.02
C GLN A 68 -17.79 7.74 -6.03
N SER A 69 -16.64 8.35 -6.33
CA SER A 69 -15.63 7.77 -7.21
C SER A 69 -15.06 6.48 -6.61
N LEU A 70 -14.78 6.47 -5.31
CA LEU A 70 -14.30 5.29 -4.58
C LEU A 70 -15.32 4.14 -4.65
N THR A 71 -16.60 4.44 -4.47
CA THR A 71 -17.69 3.45 -4.54
C THR A 71 -17.79 2.82 -5.92
N ARG A 72 -17.68 3.62 -6.99
CA ARG A 72 -17.68 3.11 -8.37
C ARG A 72 -16.52 2.15 -8.64
N VAL A 73 -15.33 2.46 -8.12
CA VAL A 73 -14.15 1.60 -8.25
C VAL A 73 -14.33 0.28 -7.47
N GLN A 74 -14.96 0.32 -6.29
CA GLN A 74 -15.26 -0.89 -5.52
C GLN A 74 -16.30 -1.78 -6.17
N GLN A 75 -17.27 -1.20 -6.87
CA GLN A 75 -18.34 -1.92 -7.58
C GLN A 75 -17.96 -2.34 -9.00
N ALA A 76 -16.79 -1.95 -9.49
CA ALA A 76 -16.33 -2.34 -10.80
C ALA A 76 -16.23 -3.87 -10.91
N GLU A 77 -16.79 -4.43 -11.98
CA GLU A 77 -16.63 -5.84 -12.30
C GLU A 77 -15.26 -6.06 -12.95
N PHE A 78 -14.50 -7.01 -12.41
CA PHE A 78 -13.21 -7.39 -12.94
C PHE A 78 -13.28 -8.81 -13.47
N ASP A 79 -12.81 -9.02 -14.69
CA ASP A 79 -12.49 -10.37 -15.13
C ASP A 79 -11.21 -10.89 -14.43
N SER A 80 -10.94 -12.19 -14.52
CA SER A 80 -9.77 -12.79 -13.85
C SER A 80 -8.42 -12.24 -14.36
N THR A 81 -8.36 -11.81 -15.62
CA THR A 81 -7.13 -11.32 -16.26
C THR A 81 -6.85 -9.87 -15.85
N GLN A 82 -7.87 -9.02 -15.85
CA GLN A 82 -7.86 -7.65 -15.34
C GLN A 82 -7.53 -7.64 -13.85
N ALA A 83 -8.16 -8.51 -13.05
CA ALA A 83 -7.88 -8.61 -11.63
C ALA A 83 -6.42 -9.02 -11.36
N ARG A 84 -5.88 -9.97 -12.14
CA ARG A 84 -4.45 -10.33 -12.08
C ARG A 84 -3.56 -9.15 -12.44
N GLY A 85 -3.83 -8.48 -13.56
CA GLY A 85 -3.07 -7.31 -13.99
C GLY A 85 -3.03 -6.22 -12.90
N LEU A 86 -4.18 -5.95 -12.30
CA LEU A 86 -4.32 -4.96 -11.24
C LEU A 86 -3.53 -5.36 -9.97
N LEU A 87 -3.62 -6.63 -9.56
CA LEU A 87 -2.81 -7.16 -8.45
C LEU A 87 -1.32 -7.10 -8.74
N PHE A 88 -0.88 -7.43 -9.95
CA PHE A 88 0.52 -7.32 -10.34
C PHE A 88 1.02 -5.88 -10.32
N GLU A 89 0.23 -4.92 -10.80
CA GLU A 89 0.56 -3.50 -10.73
C GLU A 89 0.62 -3.01 -9.26
N MET A 90 -0.29 -3.45 -8.40
CA MET A 90 -0.23 -3.18 -6.97
C MET A 90 1.04 -3.76 -6.34
N ILE A 91 1.36 -5.03 -6.62
CA ILE A 91 2.59 -5.69 -6.15
C ILE A 91 3.82 -4.93 -6.63
N LYS A 92 3.91 -4.56 -7.91
CA LYS A 92 5.03 -3.78 -8.46
C LYS A 92 5.19 -2.45 -7.74
N LYS A 93 4.10 -1.70 -7.51
CA LYS A 93 4.16 -0.43 -6.78
C LYS A 93 4.59 -0.62 -5.33
N THR A 94 4.08 -1.64 -4.64
CA THR A 94 4.50 -1.97 -3.27
C THR A 94 5.97 -2.35 -3.21
N VAL A 95 6.45 -3.19 -4.14
CA VAL A 95 7.86 -3.60 -4.24
C VAL A 95 8.76 -2.40 -4.60
N GLY A 96 8.37 -1.58 -5.56
CA GLY A 96 9.12 -0.37 -5.94
C GLY A 96 9.22 0.63 -4.79
N GLY A 97 8.13 0.83 -4.04
CA GLY A 97 8.11 1.62 -2.81
C GLY A 97 9.04 1.05 -1.75
N MET A 98 8.98 -0.27 -1.49
CA MET A 98 9.88 -0.95 -0.56
C MET A 98 11.35 -0.85 -0.97
N GLY A 99 11.67 -1.02 -2.26
CA GLY A 99 13.03 -0.87 -2.78
C GLY A 99 13.60 0.53 -2.56
N SER A 100 12.80 1.58 -2.78
CA SER A 100 13.20 2.96 -2.53
C SER A 100 13.40 3.26 -1.04
N SER A 101 12.56 2.70 -0.17
CA SER A 101 12.67 2.81 1.29
C SER A 101 13.89 2.06 1.81
N LEU A 102 14.17 0.87 1.29
CA LEU A 102 15.37 0.08 1.57
C LEU A 102 16.64 0.82 1.14
N ALA A 103 16.65 1.41 -0.06
CA ALA A 103 17.77 2.20 -0.55
C ALA A 103 18.03 3.44 0.32
N LYS A 104 16.97 4.14 0.74
CA LYS A 104 17.06 5.28 1.67
C LYS A 104 17.56 4.84 3.05
N MET A 105 17.10 3.70 3.56
CA MET A 105 17.53 3.13 4.84
C MET A 105 19.00 2.68 4.79
N GLY A 106 19.43 2.08 3.67
CA GLY A 106 20.83 1.76 3.40
C GLY A 106 21.71 3.01 3.36
N ASN A 107 21.30 4.05 2.63
CA ASN A 107 22.01 5.34 2.63
C ASN A 107 22.06 6.00 4.01
N TRP A 108 21.01 5.88 4.81
CA TRP A 108 20.99 6.38 6.19
C TRP A 108 21.94 5.60 7.11
N LEU A 109 21.99 4.28 6.99
CA LEU A 109 22.91 3.41 7.75
C LEU A 109 24.38 3.61 7.38
N ILE A 110 24.68 3.99 6.13
CA ILE A 110 26.05 4.25 5.65
C ILE A 110 26.50 5.69 5.97
N ARG A 111 25.56 6.65 6.11
CA ARG A 111 25.85 8.07 6.37
C ARG A 111 26.70 8.36 7.61
N PRO A 112 26.53 7.71 8.79
CA PRO A 112 27.37 8.02 9.96
C PRO A 112 28.84 7.63 9.76
N PHE A 113 29.18 6.76 8.80
CA PHE A 113 30.57 6.36 8.54
C PHE A 113 31.31 7.28 7.55
N ARG A 114 30.63 8.27 6.95
CA ARG A 114 31.22 9.17 5.94
C ARG A 114 31.51 10.58 6.46
N SER A 115 31.02 10.92 7.65
CA SER A 115 31.20 12.24 8.29
C SER A 115 32.15 12.20 9.49
N GLY A 116 33.14 11.31 9.44
CA GLY A 116 34.27 11.27 10.37
C GLY A 116 35.56 11.62 9.65
N LYS A 117 35.72 12.90 9.32
CA LYS A 117 37.01 13.57 9.12
C LYS A 117 36.90 14.96 9.72
#